data_AF-A0AAW7PB36-F1
#
_entry.id   AF-A0AAW7PB36-F1
#
_cell.length_a   1.000
_cell.length_b   1.000
_cell.length_c   1.000
_cell.angle_alpha   90.00
_cell.angle_beta   90.00
_cell.angle_gamma   90.00
#
_symmetry.space_group_name_H-M   'P 1'
#
loop_
_entity.id
_entity.type
_entity.pdbx_description
1 polymer ?
#
loop_
_entity_poly.entity_id
_entity_poly.type
_entity_poly.pdbx_seq_one_letter_code
_entity_poly.pdbx_strand_id
1 'polypeptide(L)'
;MTLDRFKKVVWLDTATEPFATRSIARRMLCYDFDYSFINRVTGLSTDEIADLDDKNKKLFLSIEEMYCNLSLLVEAEEDPAYICSGEHPIEAFSTIIGITSEQWRLFYGDYLKNKR
;
A
#
# COMPACT_ATOMS: atom_id res chain seq x y z
N MET A 1 8.76 9.75 -4.20
CA MET A 1 7.60 8.86 -4.01
C MET A 1 6.33 9.71 -4.10
N THR A 2 5.34 9.33 -4.90
CA THR A 2 4.14 10.15 -5.10
C THR A 2 3.10 9.84 -4.02
N LEU A 3 2.53 10.89 -3.43
CA LEU A 3 1.45 10.86 -2.43
C LEU A 3 0.27 9.95 -2.83
N ASP A 4 0.03 9.80 -4.13
CA ASP A 4 -1.05 8.98 -4.70
C ASP A 4 -0.91 7.48 -4.48
N ARG A 5 0.32 6.96 -4.37
CA ARG A 5 0.59 5.54 -4.14
C ARG A 5 0.20 5.11 -2.73
N PHE A 6 0.64 5.89 -1.76
CA PHE A 6 0.33 5.68 -0.35
C PHE A 6 -1.19 5.71 -0.10
N LYS A 7 -1.87 6.70 -0.68
CA LYS A 7 -3.33 6.79 -0.65
C LYS A 7 -3.99 5.51 -1.16
N LYS A 8 -3.62 5.02 -2.34
CA LYS A 8 -4.22 3.81 -2.95
C LYS A 8 -4.10 2.59 -2.04
N VAL A 9 -2.91 2.37 -1.46
CA VAL A 9 -2.65 1.26 -0.53
C VAL A 9 -3.60 1.31 0.67
N VAL A 10 -3.70 2.46 1.33
CA VAL A 10 -4.57 2.62 2.50
C VAL A 10 -6.05 2.49 2.11
N TRP A 11 -6.43 2.96 0.92
CA TRP A 11 -7.79 2.79 0.38
C TRP A 11 -8.18 1.32 0.22
N LEU A 12 -7.28 0.48 -0.29
CA LEU A 12 -7.51 -0.94 -0.48
C LEU A 12 -7.60 -1.69 0.86
N ASP A 13 -6.65 -1.42 1.77
CA ASP A 13 -6.61 -2.04 3.10
C ASP A 13 -7.83 -1.68 3.97
N THR A 14 -8.51 -0.58 3.65
CA THR A 14 -9.73 -0.14 4.34
C THR A 14 -11.00 -0.39 3.53
N ALA A 15 -10.93 -1.11 2.41
CA ALA A 15 -12.04 -1.24 1.47
C ALA A 15 -13.22 -2.07 1.99
N THR A 16 -12.96 -3.04 2.88
CA THR A 16 -13.98 -3.90 3.48
C THR A 16 -14.86 -3.17 4.48
N GLU A 17 -14.32 -2.13 5.14
CA GLU A 17 -15.02 -1.32 6.14
C GLU A 17 -14.84 0.18 5.85
N PRO A 18 -15.37 0.70 4.73
CA PRO A 18 -14.99 2.00 4.20
C PRO A 18 -15.49 3.18 5.06
N PHE A 19 -16.51 2.97 5.88
CA PHE A 19 -17.11 4.00 6.74
C PHE A 19 -16.85 3.77 8.23
N ALA A 20 -16.07 2.75 8.59
CA ALA A 20 -15.63 2.60 9.97
C ALA A 20 -14.78 3.81 10.38
N THR A 21 -14.96 4.28 11.61
CA THR A 21 -14.26 5.45 12.16
C THR A 21 -12.75 5.38 11.96
N ARG A 22 -12.16 4.20 12.23
CA ARG A 22 -10.72 3.96 12.04
C ARG A 22 -10.30 4.00 10.57
N SER A 23 -11.13 3.51 9.65
CA SER A 23 -10.88 3.59 8.20
C SER A 23 -10.90 5.04 7.70
N ILE A 24 -11.86 5.84 8.18
CA ILE A 24 -11.94 7.27 7.85
C ILE A 24 -10.69 7.99 8.36
N ALA A 25 -10.30 7.80 9.61
CA ALA A 25 -9.08 8.39 10.18
C ALA A 25 -7.83 8.03 9.38
N ARG A 26 -7.65 6.74 9.05
CA ARG A 26 -6.51 6.28 8.23
C ARG A 26 -6.46 6.93 6.85
N ARG A 27 -7.60 7.15 6.22
CA ARG A 27 -7.66 7.85 4.92
C ARG A 27 -7.39 9.34 5.06
N MET A 28 -7.86 9.98 6.12
CA MET A 28 -7.55 11.39 6.41
C MET A 28 -6.05 11.61 6.62
N LEU A 29 -5.37 10.70 7.33
CA LEU A 29 -3.92 10.76 7.52
C LEU A 29 -3.14 10.78 6.19
N CYS A 30 -3.66 10.16 5.12
CA CYS A 30 -3.04 10.22 3.79
C CYS A 30 -3.16 11.58 3.08
N TYR A 31 -3.90 12.53 3.64
CA TYR A 31 -4.04 13.90 3.14
C TYR A 31 -3.40 14.93 4.08
N ASP A 32 -2.54 14.48 5.01
CA ASP A 32 -1.82 15.33 5.95
C ASP A 32 -2.73 16.19 6.85
N PHE A 33 -3.96 15.72 7.11
CA PHE A 33 -4.82 16.35 8.12
C PHE A 33 -4.20 16.21 9.51
N ASP A 34 -4.25 17.28 10.30
CA ASP A 34 -3.72 17.25 11.65
C ASP A 34 -4.58 16.39 12.59
N TYR A 35 -3.95 15.90 13.67
CA TYR A 35 -4.60 14.97 14.61
C TYR A 35 -5.79 15.61 15.34
N SER A 36 -5.77 16.92 15.56
CA SER A 36 -6.88 17.61 16.23
C SER A 36 -8.13 17.65 15.35
N PHE A 37 -7.95 17.84 14.05
CA PHE A 37 -9.04 17.79 13.08
C PHE A 37 -9.59 16.37 12.93
N ILE A 38 -8.71 15.37 12.85
CA ILE A 38 -9.12 13.96 12.78
C ILE A 38 -9.88 13.56 14.05
N ASN A 39 -9.38 13.93 15.24
CA ASN A 39 -10.06 13.70 16.51
C ASN A 39 -11.47 14.32 16.51
N ARG A 40 -11.62 15.55 16.03
CA ARG A 40 -12.92 16.22 15.96
C ARG A 40 -13.92 15.52 15.02
N VAL A 41 -13.44 14.98 13.90
CA VAL A 41 -14.30 14.29 12.91
C VAL A 41 -14.66 12.88 13.36
N THR A 42 -13.73 12.17 13.99
CA THR A 42 -13.84 10.73 14.23
C THR A 42 -14.13 10.37 15.69
N GLY A 43 -13.89 11.28 16.61
CA GLY A 43 -13.98 11.04 18.06
C GLY A 43 -12.84 10.19 18.63
N LEU A 44 -11.88 9.74 17.81
CA LEU A 44 -10.73 8.96 18.25
C LEU A 44 -9.75 9.82 19.04
N SER A 45 -9.20 9.28 20.12
CA SER A 45 -8.14 9.95 20.88
C SER A 45 -6.87 10.17 20.05
N THR A 46 -6.03 11.12 20.48
CA THR A 46 -4.73 11.38 19.83
C THR A 46 -3.86 10.13 19.76
N ASP A 47 -3.87 9.30 20.81
CA ASP A 47 -3.09 8.05 20.87
C ASP A 47 -3.60 7.02 19.86
N GLU A 48 -4.92 6.90 19.70
CA GLU A 48 -5.51 6.04 18.66
C GLU A 48 -5.16 6.53 17.25
N ILE A 49 -5.15 7.84 17.03
CA ILE A 49 -4.77 8.41 15.73
C ILE A 49 -3.28 8.15 15.46
N ALA A 50 -2.42 8.26 16.48
CA ALA A 50 -1.00 7.95 16.36
C ALA A 50 -0.76 6.48 16.01
N ASP A 51 -1.47 5.55 16.64
CA ASP A 51 -1.40 4.12 16.32
C ASP A 51 -1.83 3.83 14.87
N LEU A 52 -2.90 4.50 14.40
CA LEU A 52 -3.37 4.37 13.03
C LEU A 52 -2.38 4.94 11.99
N ASP A 53 -1.68 6.02 12.33
CA ASP A 53 -0.62 6.59 11.50
C ASP A 53 0.57 5.63 11.41
N ASP A 54 1.01 5.08 12.53
CA ASP A 54 2.05 4.04 12.55
C ASP A 54 1.64 2.77 11.80
N LYS A 55 0.36 2.39 11.87
CA LYS A 55 -0.18 1.29 11.07
C LYS A 55 -0.09 1.59 9.57
N ASN A 56 -0.42 2.81 9.13
CA ASN A 56 -0.27 3.21 7.75
C ASN A 56 1.19 3.17 7.28
N LYS A 57 2.12 3.67 8.10
CA LYS A 57 3.57 3.62 7.80
C LYS A 57 4.08 2.18 7.68
N LYS A 58 3.70 1.31 8.62
CA LYS A 58 4.08 -0.12 8.58
C LYS A 58 3.52 -0.82 7.35
N LEU A 59 2.24 -0.63 7.04
CA LEU A 59 1.62 -1.17 5.83
C LEU A 59 2.39 -0.76 4.58
N PHE A 60 2.76 0.52 4.50
CA PHE A 60 3.52 1.05 3.38
C PHE A 60 4.91 0.40 3.28
N LEU A 61 5.67 0.38 4.37
CA LEU A 61 7.00 -0.23 4.43
C LEU A 61 6.96 -1.71 4.03
N SER A 62 5.98 -2.48 4.51
CA SER A 62 5.83 -3.89 4.16
C SER A 62 5.56 -4.09 2.67
N ILE A 63 4.77 -3.21 2.04
CA ILE A 63 4.51 -3.27 0.60
C ILE A 63 5.76 -2.88 -0.20
N GLU A 64 6.51 -1.86 0.23
CA GLU A 64 7.78 -1.49 -0.42
C GLU A 64 8.84 -2.58 -0.31
N GLU A 65 8.97 -3.19 0.87
CA GLU A 65 9.93 -4.28 1.12
C GLU A 65 9.60 -5.50 0.26
N MET A 66 8.33 -5.91 0.24
CA MET A 66 7.86 -6.97 -0.63
C MET A 66 8.16 -6.63 -2.10
N TYR A 67 7.87 -5.41 -2.55
CA TYR A 67 8.16 -5.00 -3.91
C TYR A 67 9.66 -5.06 -4.26
N CYS A 68 10.53 -4.60 -3.35
CA CYS A 68 11.99 -4.65 -3.54
C CYS A 68 12.48 -6.10 -3.64
N ASN A 69 12.05 -6.95 -2.72
CA ASN A 69 12.45 -8.37 -2.70
C ASN A 69 11.98 -9.09 -3.97
N LEU A 70 10.79 -8.77 -4.46
CA LEU A 70 10.25 -9.36 -5.69
C LEU A 70 10.94 -8.87 -6.94
N SER A 71 11.29 -7.59 -7.02
CA SER A 71 12.04 -7.06 -8.15
C SER A 71 13.40 -7.74 -8.25
N LEU A 72 14.08 -7.95 -7.12
CA LEU A 72 15.36 -8.67 -7.07
C LEU A 72 15.23 -10.13 -7.52
N LEU A 73 14.18 -10.83 -7.10
CA LEU A 73 13.93 -12.22 -7.50
C LEU A 73 13.62 -12.35 -8.99
N VAL A 74 12.82 -11.44 -9.55
CA VAL A 74 12.48 -11.46 -10.98
C VAL A 74 13.68 -11.09 -11.86
N GLU A 75 14.53 -10.14 -11.43
CA GLU A 75 15.72 -9.74 -12.17
C GLU A 75 16.82 -10.81 -12.18
N ALA A 76 16.85 -11.68 -11.17
CA ALA A 76 17.88 -12.72 -11.01
C ALA A 76 17.58 -14.03 -11.76
N GLU A 77 16.35 -14.22 -12.25
CA GLU A 77 15.87 -15.53 -12.76
C GLU A 77 15.68 -15.53 -14.28
N GLU A 78 16.15 -16.60 -14.94
CA GLU A 78 15.99 -16.78 -16.40
C GLU A 78 14.53 -17.06 -16.82
N ASP A 79 13.73 -17.69 -15.95
CA ASP A 79 12.29 -17.95 -16.15
C ASP A 79 11.47 -17.62 -14.87
N PRO A 80 11.04 -16.36 -14.70
CA PRO A 80 10.33 -15.91 -13.49
C PRO A 80 8.99 -16.60 -13.22
N ALA A 81 8.35 -17.20 -14.23
CA ALA A 81 7.07 -17.90 -14.06
C ALA A 81 7.21 -19.20 -13.25
N TYR A 82 8.42 -19.77 -13.22
CA TYR A 82 8.72 -20.98 -12.45
C TYR A 82 8.68 -20.73 -10.93
N ILE A 83 8.98 -19.49 -10.50
CA ILE A 83 8.92 -19.06 -9.08
C ILE A 83 7.49 -19.16 -8.53
N CYS A 84 6.49 -18.83 -9.36
CA CYS A 84 5.09 -18.75 -8.97
C CYS A 84 4.25 -19.92 -9.53
N SER A 85 4.87 -21.11 -9.67
CA SER A 85 4.17 -22.35 -10.09
C SER A 85 3.35 -22.19 -11.39
N GLY A 86 3.86 -21.43 -12.36
CA GLY A 86 3.23 -21.25 -13.66
C GLY A 86 2.38 -19.98 -13.81
N GLU A 87 2.20 -19.19 -12.76
CA GLU A 87 1.69 -17.81 -12.89
C GLU A 87 2.85 -16.83 -13.08
N HIS A 88 2.66 -15.80 -13.89
CA HIS A 88 3.66 -14.74 -13.97
C HIS A 88 3.71 -14.00 -12.61
N PRO A 89 4.89 -13.72 -12.03
CA PRO A 89 5.02 -13.09 -10.70
C PRO A 89 4.07 -11.90 -10.49
N ILE A 90 4.05 -10.97 -11.44
CA ILE A 90 3.15 -9.80 -11.43
C ILE A 90 1.67 -10.16 -11.19
N GLU A 91 1.18 -11.24 -11.79
CA GLU A 91 -0.21 -11.67 -11.68
C GLU A 91 -0.48 -12.33 -10.33
N ALA A 92 0.41 -13.21 -9.88
CA ALA A 92 0.34 -13.83 -8.56
C ALA A 92 0.32 -12.77 -7.44
N PHE A 93 1.17 -11.74 -7.54
CA PHE A 93 1.23 -10.67 -6.54
C PHE A 93 0.03 -9.73 -6.57
N SER A 94 -0.49 -9.43 -7.77
CA SER A 94 -1.74 -8.68 -7.92
C SER A 94 -2.88 -9.37 -7.14
N THR A 95 -2.97 -10.69 -7.27
CA THR A 95 -3.93 -11.53 -6.52
C THR A 95 -3.71 -11.49 -5.01
N ILE A 96 -2.47 -11.64 -4.53
CA ILE A 96 -2.15 -11.64 -3.09
C ILE A 96 -2.53 -10.32 -2.41
N ILE A 97 -2.31 -9.19 -3.09
CA ILE A 97 -2.45 -7.85 -2.51
C ILE A 97 -3.85 -7.30 -2.77
N GLY A 98 -4.68 -8.02 -3.53
CA GLY A 98 -6.02 -7.59 -3.89
C GLY A 98 -6.04 -6.36 -4.78
N ILE A 99 -5.02 -6.21 -5.65
CA ILE A 99 -4.96 -5.12 -6.63
C ILE A 99 -4.96 -5.69 -8.05
N THR A 100 -5.51 -4.95 -9.00
CA THR A 100 -5.50 -5.42 -10.39
C THR A 100 -4.08 -5.38 -10.96
N SER A 101 -3.78 -6.22 -11.95
CA SER A 101 -2.49 -6.22 -12.66
C SER A 101 -2.15 -4.86 -13.27
N GLU A 102 -3.17 -4.08 -13.60
CA GLU A 102 -3.05 -2.71 -14.10
C GLU A 102 -2.67 -1.72 -12.99
N GLN A 103 -3.26 -1.86 -11.79
CA GLN A 103 -2.83 -1.13 -10.60
C GLN A 103 -1.39 -1.49 -10.23
N TRP A 104 -1.04 -2.77 -10.29
CA TRP A 104 0.33 -3.24 -10.09
C TRP A 104 1.31 -2.62 -11.09
N ARG A 105 0.98 -2.58 -12.40
CA ARG A 105 1.81 -1.94 -13.42
C ARG A 105 2.02 -0.45 -13.17
N LEU A 106 1.02 0.26 -12.64
CA LEU A 106 1.17 1.65 -12.21
C LEU A 106 2.12 1.78 -11.00
N PHE A 107 2.04 0.87 -10.03
CA PHE A 107 3.00 0.80 -8.93
C PHE A 107 4.41 0.42 -9.39
N TYR A 108 4.56 -0.49 -10.36
CA TYR A 108 5.86 -0.92 -10.85
C TYR A 108 6.53 0.14 -11.74
N GLY A 109 5.78 0.70 -12.70
CA GLY A 109 6.29 1.68 -13.66
C GLY A 109 6.79 2.97 -13.01
N ASP A 110 6.09 3.48 -11.99
CA ASP A 110 6.52 4.67 -11.27
C ASP A 110 7.72 4.40 -10.33
N TYR A 111 8.03 3.15 -9.96
CA TYR A 111 9.18 2.81 -9.09
C TYR A 111 10.46 2.86 -9.92
N LEU A 112 10.45 2.22 -11.09
CA LEU A 112 11.56 2.27 -12.03
C LEU A 112 11.91 3.70 -12.47
N LYS A 113 10.91 4.58 -12.61
CA LYS A 113 11.13 6.00 -12.91
C LYS A 113 11.80 6.79 -11.80
N ASN A 114 11.56 6.44 -10.53
CA ASN A 114 12.12 7.15 -9.37
C ASN A 114 13.48 6.59 -8.91
N LYS A 115 13.98 5.51 -9.51
CA LYS A 115 15.32 4.94 -9.29
C LYS A 115 16.39 5.50 -10.25
N ARG A 116 16.02 6.36 -11.20
CA ARG A 116 16.93 7.05 -12.14
C ARG A 116 17.24 8.47 -11.69
#